data_AF-A0A9W4HTF5-F1
#
_entry.id   AF-A0A9W4HTF5-F1
#
_cell.length_a   1.000
_cell.length_b   1.000
_cell.length_c   1.000
_cell.angle_alpha   90.00
_cell.angle_beta   90.00
_cell.angle_gamma   90.00
#
_symmetry.space_group_name_H-M   'P 1'
#
loop_
_entity.id
_entity.type
_entity.pdbx_description
1 polymer ?
#
loop_
_entity_poly.entity_id
_entity_poly.type
_entity_poly.pdbx_seq_one_letter_code
_entity_poly.pdbx_strand_id
1 'polypeptide(L)'
;MPLLRASRPKVLVPEKLSPDGLALLRSSLDVHERKGLSADELLQIIPDYDALLVRSETKVTATVLRAAKNLKVVARAGVGVDNVDVEEATKLGIVVVNSPSGNIGAAAEHTIALMMSMARKIPESCASLKDGKWERSKFVGVEVKGKTLSIIGLGKVGLTVARLAKGLGMNVNALDPYASPAVAASASVALVSSLPELLASADFLTIHTPLIASTRGMIAEAELAQLKPGARVLNVARGGTFDEDALLAALQSGHLSGAAIDVFTSEPPDPDSSAARLIAHPRAVVTPHLGASTVEAQENVSVDVCEQVLEILQGSLPRSAVNAPLILPEEYKKLQPFVHLVEKLGSLYTQHYAASPGGAMGRNAFDLIYQGELASINNTKPLFAALIKGLLSPISSMEGLNINIVNAELVARERGIFVSEQHSRDPSDHSSYSSLVTLVARPPSRASSRAPASDDKSTGPVPDQHQRIISGTCSGDRPLITRLGRFEASFEPEGTLLICENYDSPGKIGVVGNILGQEGVNINFMAVAPVSPKLAINESLKESLPTDGSSQEHTAKSQSLNEALMILGIDRGVPAHVTAALAKESGILSACAVTL
;
A
#
# COMPACT_ATOMS: atom_id res chain seq x y z
N MET A 1 27.59 3.38 -29.51
CA MET A 1 27.55 2.34 -28.47
C MET A 1 26.19 1.67 -28.54
N PRO A 2 26.09 0.33 -28.55
CA PRO A 2 24.80 -0.32 -28.40
C PRO A 2 24.28 0.00 -27.01
N LEU A 3 23.07 0.55 -26.93
CA LEU A 3 22.32 0.73 -25.68
C LEU A 3 22.38 -0.59 -24.91
N LEU A 4 23.02 -0.59 -23.74
CA LEU A 4 22.94 -1.70 -22.78
C LEU A 4 21.45 -1.99 -22.58
N ARG A 5 20.94 -3.09 -23.15
CA ARG A 5 19.63 -3.61 -22.78
C ARG A 5 19.68 -3.79 -21.26
N ALA A 6 18.89 -3.02 -20.53
CA ALA A 6 18.69 -3.25 -19.11
C ALA A 6 18.42 -4.76 -18.92
N SER A 7 19.18 -5.39 -18.01
CA SER A 7 19.00 -6.82 -17.72
C SER A 7 17.54 -7.07 -17.37
N ARG A 8 16.93 -8.09 -18.00
CA ARG A 8 15.54 -8.45 -17.71
C ARG A 8 15.39 -8.72 -16.21
N PRO A 9 14.32 -8.23 -15.56
CA PRO A 9 14.09 -8.54 -14.16
C PRO A 9 14.03 -10.05 -13.92
N LYS A 10 14.63 -10.50 -12.83
CA LYS A 10 14.73 -11.92 -12.48
C LYS A 10 13.61 -12.34 -11.54
N VAL A 11 12.97 -13.45 -11.86
CA VAL A 11 11.82 -13.98 -11.12
C VAL A 11 12.15 -15.38 -10.60
N LEU A 12 12.09 -15.57 -9.28
CA LEU A 12 12.26 -16.87 -8.65
C LEU A 12 10.90 -17.53 -8.40
N VAL A 13 10.78 -18.78 -8.84
CA VAL A 13 9.58 -19.61 -8.63
C VAL A 13 10.00 -20.92 -7.96
N PRO A 14 10.00 -20.99 -6.60
CA PRO A 14 10.41 -22.18 -5.86
C PRO A 14 9.35 -23.30 -5.82
N GLU A 15 8.12 -23.03 -6.26
CA GLU A 15 6.98 -23.95 -6.15
C GLU A 15 6.34 -24.21 -7.52
N LYS A 16 5.42 -25.18 -7.59
CA LYS A 16 4.70 -25.48 -8.84
C LYS A 16 3.67 -24.38 -9.14
N LEU A 17 3.79 -23.72 -10.30
CA LEU A 17 2.77 -22.83 -10.87
C LEU A 17 2.20 -23.41 -12.17
N SER A 18 1.10 -22.84 -12.66
CA SER A 18 0.50 -23.27 -13.93
C SER A 18 1.39 -22.89 -15.12
N PRO A 19 1.46 -23.72 -16.18
CA PRO A 19 2.18 -23.38 -17.41
C PRO A 19 1.74 -22.05 -18.01
N ASP A 20 0.44 -21.76 -17.98
CA ASP A 20 -0.15 -20.54 -18.54
C ASP A 20 0.31 -19.28 -17.79
N GLY A 21 0.34 -19.31 -16.46
CA GLY A 21 0.87 -18.19 -15.67
C GLY A 21 2.35 -17.94 -15.95
N LEU A 22 3.15 -19.01 -16.03
CA LEU A 22 4.58 -18.92 -16.35
C LEU A 22 4.84 -18.40 -17.77
N ALA A 23 3.98 -18.74 -18.74
CA ALA A 23 4.09 -18.26 -20.11
C ALA A 23 3.97 -16.73 -20.20
N LEU A 24 3.12 -16.11 -19.37
CA LEU A 24 2.98 -14.65 -19.29
C LEU A 24 4.31 -13.98 -18.91
N LEU A 25 4.99 -14.52 -17.89
CA LEU A 25 6.24 -13.95 -17.37
C LEU A 25 7.42 -14.14 -18.34
N ARG A 26 7.57 -15.33 -18.92
CA ARG A 26 8.70 -15.69 -19.80
C ARG A 26 8.80 -14.82 -21.06
N SER A 27 7.72 -14.14 -21.44
CA SER A 27 7.69 -13.22 -22.58
C SER A 27 8.65 -12.02 -22.40
N SER A 28 8.83 -11.56 -21.16
CA SER A 28 9.50 -10.29 -20.85
C SER A 28 10.49 -10.36 -19.68
N LEU A 29 10.42 -11.40 -18.85
CA LEU A 29 11.22 -11.57 -17.63
C LEU A 29 12.13 -12.80 -17.71
N ASP A 30 13.15 -12.85 -16.84
CA ASP A 30 14.03 -14.00 -16.67
C ASP A 30 13.49 -14.90 -15.54
N VAL A 31 12.81 -15.98 -15.89
CA VAL A 31 12.04 -16.81 -14.94
C VAL A 31 12.83 -18.06 -14.57
N HIS A 32 13.16 -18.22 -13.29
CA HIS A 32 13.86 -19.37 -12.75
C HIS A 32 12.94 -20.23 -11.88
N GLU A 33 12.53 -21.38 -12.41
CA GLU A 33 11.82 -22.41 -11.64
C GLU A 33 12.82 -23.30 -10.90
N ARG A 34 12.92 -23.15 -9.57
CA ARG A 34 13.86 -23.91 -8.73
C ARG A 34 13.12 -24.58 -7.58
N LYS A 35 12.61 -25.78 -7.82
CA LYS A 35 11.77 -26.51 -6.86
C LYS A 35 12.60 -27.15 -5.76
N GLY A 36 12.01 -27.24 -4.56
CA GLY A 36 12.61 -27.97 -3.43
C GLY A 36 13.80 -27.27 -2.79
N LEU A 37 13.90 -25.95 -2.90
CA LEU A 37 14.94 -25.17 -2.24
C LEU A 37 14.78 -25.27 -0.71
N SER A 38 15.88 -25.58 -0.03
CA SER A 38 15.99 -25.40 1.41
C SER A 38 16.00 -23.90 1.77
N ALA A 39 15.73 -23.60 3.05
CA ALA A 39 15.78 -22.22 3.53
C ALA A 39 17.15 -21.56 3.31
N ASP A 40 18.24 -22.32 3.50
CA ASP A 40 19.61 -21.83 3.32
C ASP A 40 19.94 -21.56 1.84
N GLU A 41 19.52 -22.45 0.92
CA GLU A 41 19.70 -22.22 -0.51
C GLU A 41 18.89 -21.00 -1.00
N LEU A 42 17.67 -20.82 -0.50
CA LEU A 42 16.86 -19.65 -0.80
C LEU A 42 17.56 -18.38 -0.35
N LEU A 43 18.12 -18.34 0.87
CA LEU A 43 18.86 -17.20 1.40
C LEU A 43 20.08 -16.84 0.56
N GLN A 44 20.77 -17.82 -0.01
CA GLN A 44 21.96 -17.59 -0.84
C GLN A 44 21.63 -16.94 -2.18
N ILE A 45 20.51 -17.32 -2.81
CA ILE A 45 20.19 -16.89 -4.17
C ILE A 45 19.23 -15.70 -4.24
N ILE A 46 18.41 -15.47 -3.21
CA ILE A 46 17.39 -14.42 -3.20
C ILE A 46 17.92 -12.99 -3.43
N PRO A 47 19.18 -12.61 -3.07
CA PRO A 47 19.68 -11.26 -3.34
C PRO A 47 19.65 -10.85 -4.83
N ASP A 48 19.67 -11.83 -5.75
CA ASP A 48 19.75 -11.60 -7.19
C ASP A 48 18.38 -11.44 -7.88
N TYR A 49 17.27 -11.57 -7.17
CA TYR A 49 15.93 -11.60 -7.77
C TYR A 49 15.11 -10.33 -7.50
N ASP A 50 14.34 -9.92 -8.50
CA ASP A 50 13.39 -8.80 -8.43
C ASP A 50 12.01 -9.24 -7.94
N ALA A 51 11.64 -10.51 -8.15
CA ALA A 51 10.36 -11.06 -7.73
C ALA A 51 10.47 -12.50 -7.21
N LEU A 52 9.61 -12.83 -6.26
CA LEU A 52 9.48 -14.17 -5.67
C LEU A 52 8.02 -14.62 -5.73
N LEU A 53 7.73 -15.72 -6.44
CA LEU A 53 6.38 -16.28 -6.56
C LEU A 53 6.27 -17.59 -5.78
N VAL A 54 5.49 -17.58 -4.70
CA VAL A 54 5.34 -18.73 -3.80
C VAL A 54 3.91 -19.24 -3.76
N ARG A 55 3.68 -20.43 -3.20
CA ARG A 55 2.35 -20.91 -2.81
C ARG A 55 2.24 -21.01 -1.30
N SER A 56 2.24 -22.21 -0.75
CA SER A 56 2.02 -22.47 0.69
C SER A 56 3.23 -23.12 1.35
N GLU A 57 4.13 -23.70 0.57
CA GLU A 57 5.26 -24.48 1.09
C GLU A 57 6.40 -23.56 1.53
N THR A 58 6.82 -22.62 0.67
CA THR A 58 7.94 -21.72 0.96
C THR A 58 7.53 -20.72 2.04
N LYS A 59 8.32 -20.65 3.13
CA LYS A 59 8.15 -19.65 4.19
C LYS A 59 9.02 -18.42 3.88
N VAL A 60 8.38 -17.31 3.54
CA VAL A 60 9.03 -16.02 3.25
C VAL A 60 9.14 -15.24 4.56
N THR A 61 10.11 -15.61 5.38
CA THR A 61 10.34 -15.01 6.70
C THR A 61 11.06 -13.67 6.62
N ALA A 62 11.09 -12.91 7.72
CA ALA A 62 11.89 -11.69 7.81
C ALA A 62 13.36 -11.87 7.40
N THR A 63 13.97 -13.01 7.74
CA THR A 63 15.36 -13.32 7.36
C THR A 63 15.52 -13.42 5.84
N VAL A 64 14.58 -14.07 5.15
CA VAL A 64 14.59 -14.17 3.67
C VAL A 64 14.44 -12.80 3.05
N LEU A 65 13.50 -12.00 3.53
CA LEU A 65 13.22 -10.67 3.00
C LEU A 65 14.41 -9.70 3.18
N ARG A 66 15.08 -9.73 4.34
CA ARG A 66 16.27 -8.90 4.59
C ARG A 66 17.47 -9.28 3.74
N ALA A 67 17.60 -10.56 3.36
CA ALA A 67 18.64 -11.01 2.43
C ALA A 67 18.36 -10.56 0.99
N ALA A 68 17.10 -10.30 0.65
CA ALA A 68 16.62 -10.05 -0.71
C ALA A 68 16.86 -8.60 -1.18
N LYS A 69 18.11 -8.27 -1.51
CA LYS A 69 18.56 -6.90 -1.83
C LYS A 69 17.82 -6.21 -2.98
N ASN A 70 17.38 -6.96 -3.99
CA ASN A 70 16.73 -6.42 -5.20
C ASN A 70 15.23 -6.67 -5.25
N LEU A 71 14.67 -7.35 -4.25
CA LEU A 71 13.30 -7.86 -4.31
C LEU A 71 12.30 -6.71 -4.23
N LYS A 72 11.40 -6.64 -5.22
CA LYS A 72 10.36 -5.61 -5.34
C LYS A 72 8.98 -6.17 -4.98
N VAL A 73 8.75 -7.44 -5.28
CA VAL A 73 7.45 -8.09 -5.09
C VAL A 73 7.56 -9.53 -4.61
N VAL A 74 6.76 -9.88 -3.61
CA VAL A 74 6.44 -11.26 -3.23
C VAL A 74 5.00 -11.52 -3.64
N ALA A 75 4.79 -12.51 -4.47
CA ALA A 75 3.48 -12.86 -4.99
C ALA A 75 3.09 -14.26 -4.55
N ARG A 76 2.00 -14.35 -3.79
CA ARG A 76 1.48 -15.61 -3.28
C ARG A 76 0.35 -16.10 -4.18
N ALA A 77 0.55 -17.21 -4.88
CA ALA A 77 -0.48 -17.85 -5.72
C ALA A 77 -1.56 -18.57 -4.86
N GLY A 78 -2.46 -17.77 -4.30
CA GLY A 78 -3.60 -18.15 -3.48
C GLY A 78 -4.08 -16.99 -2.61
N VAL A 79 -5.08 -17.21 -1.74
CA VAL A 79 -5.71 -16.14 -0.94
C VAL A 79 -4.95 -15.78 0.33
N GLY A 80 -4.69 -16.76 1.21
CA GLY A 80 -3.94 -16.54 2.46
C GLY A 80 -2.48 -16.18 2.19
N VAL A 81 -1.89 -15.36 3.06
CA VAL A 81 -0.46 -14.99 3.01
C VAL A 81 0.25 -15.36 4.31
N ASP A 82 -0.26 -16.39 4.99
CA ASP A 82 0.21 -16.83 6.32
C ASP A 82 1.67 -17.30 6.32
N ASN A 83 2.21 -17.63 5.15
CA ASN A 83 3.60 -18.00 4.94
C ASN A 83 4.51 -16.82 4.54
N VAL A 84 4.02 -15.58 4.56
CA VAL A 84 4.79 -14.38 4.22
C VAL A 84 4.78 -13.41 5.41
N ASP A 85 5.97 -12.96 5.81
CA ASP A 85 6.11 -11.89 6.81
C ASP A 85 5.77 -10.53 6.18
N VAL A 86 4.47 -10.21 6.16
CA VAL A 86 3.94 -9.00 5.54
C VAL A 86 4.47 -7.73 6.23
N GLU A 87 4.70 -7.78 7.55
CA GLU A 87 5.19 -6.62 8.31
C GLU A 87 6.63 -6.30 7.91
N GLU A 88 7.51 -7.30 7.85
CA GLU A 88 8.88 -7.10 7.41
C GLU A 88 8.95 -6.70 5.93
N ALA A 89 8.13 -7.32 5.07
CA ALA A 89 8.03 -6.93 3.66
C ALA A 89 7.64 -5.45 3.53
N THR A 90 6.71 -5.01 4.38
CA THR A 90 6.30 -3.59 4.45
C THR A 90 7.47 -2.71 4.85
N LYS A 91 8.23 -3.02 5.91
CA LYS A 91 9.41 -2.23 6.32
C LYS A 91 10.41 -2.03 5.18
N LEU A 92 10.67 -3.10 4.43
CA LEU A 92 11.63 -3.12 3.33
C LEU A 92 11.09 -2.52 2.02
N GLY A 93 9.81 -2.13 1.97
CA GLY A 93 9.17 -1.61 0.77
C GLY A 93 8.92 -2.67 -0.30
N ILE A 94 8.76 -3.94 0.10
CA ILE A 94 8.48 -5.07 -0.78
C ILE A 94 6.96 -5.23 -0.87
N VAL A 95 6.41 -5.15 -2.09
CA VAL A 95 4.97 -5.32 -2.31
C VAL A 95 4.61 -6.79 -2.12
N VAL A 96 3.58 -7.06 -1.32
CA VAL A 96 3.03 -8.41 -1.17
C VAL A 96 1.68 -8.46 -1.88
N VAL A 97 1.56 -9.31 -2.89
CA VAL A 97 0.30 -9.55 -3.61
C VAL A 97 -0.20 -10.97 -3.45
N ASN A 98 -1.52 -11.15 -3.53
CA ASN A 98 -2.17 -12.44 -3.50
C ASN A 98 -3.19 -12.58 -4.65
N SER A 99 -3.90 -13.71 -4.71
CA SER A 99 -5.04 -13.90 -5.62
C SER A 99 -6.31 -14.16 -4.80
N PRO A 100 -7.08 -13.11 -4.46
CA PRO A 100 -8.23 -13.21 -3.55
C PRO A 100 -9.46 -13.87 -4.20
N SER A 101 -9.49 -13.98 -5.53
CA SER A 101 -10.66 -14.47 -6.26
C SER A 101 -10.48 -15.83 -6.93
N GLY A 102 -9.23 -16.28 -7.16
CA GLY A 102 -8.96 -17.46 -7.99
C GLY A 102 -9.49 -18.79 -7.44
N ASN A 103 -9.81 -18.87 -6.15
CA ASN A 103 -10.28 -20.10 -5.49
C ASN A 103 -11.72 -20.05 -4.98
N ILE A 104 -12.49 -18.98 -5.27
CA ILE A 104 -13.84 -18.81 -4.69
C ILE A 104 -14.75 -20.00 -5.01
N GLY A 105 -14.76 -20.42 -6.28
CA GLY A 105 -15.56 -21.55 -6.75
C GLY A 105 -15.17 -22.85 -6.05
N ALA A 106 -13.87 -23.19 -6.10
CA ALA A 106 -13.33 -24.40 -5.48
C ALA A 106 -13.65 -24.49 -3.98
N ALA A 107 -13.47 -23.40 -3.22
CA ALA A 107 -13.73 -23.40 -1.78
C ALA A 107 -15.21 -23.56 -1.46
N ALA A 108 -16.09 -22.93 -2.25
CA ALA A 108 -17.53 -23.08 -2.10
C ALA A 108 -18.00 -24.50 -2.45
N GLU A 109 -17.50 -25.07 -3.54
CA GLU A 109 -17.76 -26.45 -3.95
C GLU A 109 -17.30 -27.45 -2.90
N HIS A 110 -16.09 -27.26 -2.35
CA HIS A 110 -15.55 -28.12 -1.30
C HIS A 110 -16.38 -28.03 -0.01
N THR A 111 -16.88 -26.84 0.34
CA THR A 111 -17.81 -26.67 1.47
C THR A 111 -19.08 -27.50 1.29
N ILE A 112 -19.70 -27.45 0.11
CA ILE A 112 -20.89 -28.25 -0.19
C ILE A 112 -20.55 -29.74 -0.24
N ALA A 113 -19.41 -30.12 -0.82
CA ALA A 113 -18.96 -31.51 -0.90
C ALA A 113 -18.76 -32.11 0.50
N LEU A 114 -18.11 -31.39 1.41
CA LEU A 114 -17.93 -31.77 2.80
C LEU A 114 -19.25 -31.83 3.57
N MET A 115 -20.16 -30.86 3.35
CA MET A 115 -21.51 -30.88 3.93
C MET A 115 -22.28 -32.13 3.55
N MET A 116 -22.29 -32.47 2.26
CA MET A 116 -22.99 -33.65 1.76
C MET A 116 -22.31 -34.95 2.21
N SER A 117 -20.98 -34.98 2.25
CA SER A 117 -20.21 -36.13 2.74
C SER A 117 -20.50 -36.44 4.20
N MET A 118 -20.53 -35.41 5.05
CA MET A 118 -20.91 -35.51 6.46
C MET A 118 -22.39 -35.87 6.64
N ALA A 119 -23.30 -35.26 5.87
CA ALA A 119 -24.74 -35.56 5.96
C ALA A 119 -25.05 -37.03 5.62
N ARG A 120 -24.22 -37.65 4.76
CA ARG A 120 -24.45 -39.00 4.22
C ARG A 120 -23.44 -40.05 4.68
N LYS A 121 -22.49 -39.70 5.55
CA LYS A 121 -21.44 -40.60 6.09
C LYS A 121 -20.65 -41.29 4.97
N ILE A 122 -20.29 -40.52 3.93
CA ILE A 122 -19.66 -41.05 2.71
C ILE A 122 -18.29 -41.67 3.01
N PRO A 123 -17.36 -41.02 3.74
CA PRO A 123 -16.04 -41.58 3.98
C PRO A 123 -16.09 -42.93 4.70
N GLU A 124 -16.89 -43.03 5.77
CA GLU A 124 -17.00 -44.23 6.60
C GLU A 124 -17.71 -45.36 5.87
N SER A 125 -18.76 -45.06 5.10
CA SER A 125 -19.45 -46.07 4.29
C SER A 125 -18.60 -46.59 3.14
N CYS A 126 -17.82 -45.72 2.49
CA CYS A 126 -16.83 -46.11 1.48
C CYS A 126 -15.73 -47.00 2.08
N ALA A 127 -15.19 -46.62 3.25
CA ALA A 127 -14.19 -47.42 3.95
C ALA A 127 -14.72 -48.80 4.35
N SER A 128 -15.96 -48.88 4.85
CA SER A 128 -16.62 -50.14 5.22
C SER A 128 -16.76 -51.09 4.02
N LEU A 129 -17.18 -50.59 2.85
CA LEU A 129 -17.27 -51.41 1.64
C LEU A 129 -15.90 -51.87 1.13
N LYS A 130 -14.87 -51.01 1.20
CA LYS A 130 -13.49 -51.38 0.84
C LYS A 130 -12.91 -52.46 1.76
N ASP A 131 -13.37 -52.48 3.01
CA ASP A 131 -13.07 -53.52 4.01
C ASP A 131 -13.96 -54.78 3.86
N GLY A 132 -14.73 -54.88 2.77
CA GLY A 132 -15.57 -56.04 2.45
C GLY A 132 -16.86 -56.15 3.27
N LYS A 133 -17.24 -55.09 4.02
CA LYS A 133 -18.42 -55.10 4.89
C LYS A 133 -19.63 -54.45 4.20
N TRP A 134 -20.82 -55.03 4.40
CA TRP A 134 -22.09 -54.49 3.89
C TRP A 134 -22.98 -53.98 5.03
N GLU A 135 -22.67 -52.81 5.58
CA GLU A 135 -23.32 -52.26 6.79
C GLU A 135 -24.42 -51.22 6.47
N ARG A 136 -25.34 -51.53 5.54
CA ARG A 136 -26.38 -50.57 5.07
C ARG A 136 -27.18 -49.91 6.20
N SER A 137 -27.55 -50.67 7.23
CA SER A 137 -28.36 -50.17 8.36
C SER A 137 -27.59 -49.24 9.31
N LYS A 138 -26.25 -49.28 9.31
CA LYS A 138 -25.40 -48.47 10.18
C LYS A 138 -25.28 -47.01 9.69
N PHE A 139 -25.28 -46.81 8.38
CA PHE A 139 -25.00 -45.53 7.75
C PHE A 139 -26.27 -44.75 7.38
N VAL A 140 -27.16 -44.54 8.35
CA VAL A 140 -28.32 -43.65 8.19
C VAL A 140 -27.85 -42.19 8.26
N GLY A 141 -28.08 -41.44 7.18
CA GLY A 141 -27.77 -40.02 7.05
C GLY A 141 -28.97 -39.11 7.23
N VAL A 142 -28.83 -37.83 6.85
CA VAL A 142 -29.92 -36.84 6.84
C VAL A 142 -30.10 -36.20 5.48
N GLU A 143 -31.32 -35.80 5.17
CA GLU A 143 -31.63 -34.95 4.02
C GLU A 143 -31.35 -33.48 4.35
N VAL A 144 -30.78 -32.71 3.42
CA VAL A 144 -30.49 -31.28 3.61
C VAL A 144 -31.65 -30.37 3.20
N LYS A 145 -32.54 -30.84 2.32
CA LYS A 145 -33.70 -30.07 1.84
C LYS A 145 -34.58 -29.63 3.01
N GLY A 146 -34.95 -28.34 3.03
CA GLY A 146 -35.77 -27.73 4.07
C GLY A 146 -35.05 -27.46 5.40
N LYS A 147 -33.79 -27.91 5.55
CA LYS A 147 -32.95 -27.56 6.71
C LYS A 147 -32.31 -26.20 6.55
N THR A 148 -31.92 -25.60 7.67
CA THR A 148 -31.26 -24.29 7.70
C THR A 148 -29.75 -24.44 7.66
N LEU A 149 -29.12 -23.86 6.62
CA LEU A 149 -27.69 -23.57 6.59
C LEU A 149 -27.46 -22.14 7.08
N SER A 150 -26.74 -22.03 8.19
CA SER A 150 -26.33 -20.78 8.78
C SER A 150 -24.88 -20.47 8.43
N ILE A 151 -24.65 -19.27 7.88
CA ILE A 151 -23.34 -18.85 7.37
C ILE A 151 -22.81 -17.68 8.21
N ILE A 152 -21.62 -17.83 8.78
CA ILE A 152 -20.89 -16.72 9.41
C ILE A 152 -19.90 -16.18 8.38
N GLY A 153 -20.07 -14.92 7.96
CA GLY A 153 -19.28 -14.29 6.90
C GLY A 153 -19.92 -14.49 5.52
N LEU A 154 -20.48 -13.41 4.98
CA LEU A 154 -21.18 -13.37 3.69
C LEU A 154 -20.31 -12.67 2.62
N GLY A 155 -19.01 -12.99 2.62
CA GLY A 155 -18.08 -12.61 1.56
C GLY A 155 -18.31 -13.40 0.26
N LYS A 156 -17.38 -13.31 -0.70
CA LYS A 156 -17.51 -13.95 -2.01
C LYS A 156 -17.73 -15.48 -1.94
N VAL A 157 -17.00 -16.16 -1.06
CA VAL A 157 -17.17 -17.61 -0.82
C VAL A 157 -18.53 -17.89 -0.16
N GLY A 158 -18.86 -17.19 0.92
CA GLY A 158 -20.14 -17.35 1.62
C GLY A 158 -21.36 -17.13 0.73
N LEU A 159 -21.34 -16.12 -0.15
CA LEU A 159 -22.40 -15.89 -1.14
C LEU A 159 -22.51 -17.05 -2.15
N THR A 160 -21.37 -17.59 -2.59
CA THR A 160 -21.35 -18.73 -3.52
C THR A 160 -21.90 -19.99 -2.84
N VAL A 161 -21.52 -20.24 -1.58
CA VAL A 161 -22.05 -21.34 -0.76
C VAL A 161 -23.55 -21.18 -0.54
N ALA A 162 -24.02 -19.98 -0.20
CA ALA A 162 -25.45 -19.69 -0.05
C ALA A 162 -26.24 -20.02 -1.32
N ARG A 163 -25.73 -19.61 -2.49
CA ARG A 163 -26.35 -19.90 -3.78
C ARG A 163 -26.43 -21.41 -4.05
N LEU A 164 -25.34 -22.15 -3.79
CA LEU A 164 -25.31 -23.60 -3.99
C LEU A 164 -26.25 -24.34 -3.02
N ALA A 165 -26.26 -23.95 -1.74
CA ALA A 165 -27.13 -24.53 -0.72
C ALA A 165 -28.62 -24.34 -1.04
N LYS A 166 -28.98 -23.20 -1.63
CA LYS A 166 -30.34 -22.98 -2.14
C LYS A 166 -30.71 -23.86 -3.30
N GLY A 167 -29.76 -24.15 -4.20
CA GLY A 167 -29.95 -25.14 -5.25
C GLY A 167 -30.30 -26.53 -4.70
N LEU A 168 -29.84 -26.85 -3.47
CA LEU A 168 -30.19 -28.07 -2.73
C LEU A 168 -31.52 -27.96 -1.95
N GLY A 169 -32.21 -26.82 -2.02
CA GLY A 169 -33.48 -26.57 -1.34
C GLY A 169 -33.34 -26.30 0.16
N MET A 170 -32.19 -25.79 0.62
CA MET A 170 -31.99 -25.37 2.00
C MET A 170 -32.55 -23.97 2.26
N ASN A 171 -32.94 -23.71 3.51
CA ASN A 171 -33.12 -22.36 4.01
C ASN A 171 -31.75 -21.77 4.34
N VAL A 172 -31.47 -20.53 3.98
CA VAL A 172 -30.15 -19.92 4.22
C VAL A 172 -30.28 -18.60 4.96
N ASN A 173 -29.60 -18.50 6.10
CA ASN A 173 -29.41 -17.26 6.83
C ASN A 173 -27.92 -17.01 7.09
N ALA A 174 -27.57 -15.75 7.34
CA ALA A 174 -26.18 -15.38 7.54
C ALA A 174 -26.01 -14.25 8.56
N LEU A 175 -24.87 -14.26 9.24
CA LEU A 175 -24.39 -13.18 10.06
C LEU A 175 -23.12 -12.61 9.43
N ASP A 176 -23.16 -11.32 9.08
CA ASP A 176 -21.98 -10.57 8.66
C ASP A 176 -22.21 -9.08 8.95
N PRO A 177 -21.47 -8.48 9.90
CA PRO A 177 -21.61 -7.06 10.24
C PRO A 177 -21.32 -6.09 9.09
N TYR A 178 -20.62 -6.56 8.05
CA TYR A 178 -20.17 -5.76 6.92
C TYR A 178 -20.96 -6.03 5.63
N ALA A 179 -21.88 -7.01 5.65
CA ALA A 179 -22.66 -7.34 4.47
C ALA A 179 -23.72 -6.28 4.17
N SER A 180 -23.83 -5.92 2.88
CA SER A 180 -24.93 -5.07 2.39
C SER A 180 -26.26 -5.84 2.44
N PRO A 181 -27.31 -5.30 3.08
CA PRO A 181 -28.64 -5.91 3.07
C PRO A 181 -29.18 -6.17 1.65
N ALA A 182 -28.86 -5.29 0.70
CA ALA A 182 -29.27 -5.45 -0.69
C ALA A 182 -28.59 -6.65 -1.38
N VAL A 183 -27.31 -6.89 -1.10
CA VAL A 183 -26.55 -8.04 -1.63
C VAL A 183 -27.06 -9.34 -1.04
N ALA A 184 -27.36 -9.38 0.26
CA ALA A 184 -27.94 -10.55 0.89
C ALA A 184 -29.34 -10.85 0.34
N ALA A 185 -30.20 -9.82 0.20
CA ALA A 185 -31.55 -9.97 -0.34
C ALA A 185 -31.57 -10.45 -1.81
N SER A 186 -30.64 -9.99 -2.65
CA SER A 186 -30.55 -10.47 -4.04
C SER A 186 -30.09 -11.92 -4.12
N ALA A 187 -29.24 -12.37 -3.19
CA ALA A 187 -28.93 -13.78 -2.97
C ALA A 187 -30.03 -14.53 -2.20
N SER A 188 -31.13 -13.83 -1.86
CA SER A 188 -32.26 -14.21 -0.98
C SER A 188 -31.86 -14.82 0.38
N VAL A 189 -30.69 -14.44 0.89
CA VAL A 189 -30.18 -14.84 2.21
C VAL A 189 -30.79 -13.92 3.27
N ALA A 190 -31.33 -14.51 4.34
CA ALA A 190 -31.80 -13.73 5.49
C ALA A 190 -30.61 -13.30 6.35
N LEU A 191 -30.35 -12.00 6.48
CA LEU A 191 -29.38 -11.50 7.46
C LEU A 191 -30.00 -11.55 8.85
N VAL A 192 -29.28 -12.15 9.79
CA VAL A 192 -29.65 -12.14 11.22
C VAL A 192 -28.82 -11.10 11.97
N SER A 193 -29.38 -10.62 13.07
CA SER A 193 -28.85 -9.46 13.80
C SER A 193 -27.78 -9.82 14.83
N SER A 194 -27.71 -11.08 15.24
CA SER A 194 -26.80 -11.54 16.30
C SER A 194 -26.34 -12.99 16.10
N LEU A 195 -25.19 -13.32 16.70
CA LEU A 195 -24.66 -14.67 16.71
C LEU A 195 -25.57 -15.69 17.44
N PRO A 196 -26.14 -15.39 18.62
CA PRO A 196 -27.09 -16.31 19.27
C PRO A 196 -28.32 -16.65 18.41
N GLU A 197 -28.88 -15.65 17.72
CA GLU A 197 -30.01 -15.85 16.79
C GLU A 197 -29.63 -16.80 15.65
N LEU A 198 -28.43 -16.61 15.06
CA LEU A 198 -27.90 -17.48 14.03
C LEU A 198 -27.77 -18.93 14.53
N LEU A 199 -27.06 -19.12 15.64
CA LEU A 199 -26.72 -20.44 16.19
C LEU A 199 -27.96 -21.25 16.56
N ALA A 200 -28.94 -20.63 17.21
CA ALA A 200 -30.19 -21.28 17.59
C ALA A 200 -31.00 -21.80 16.39
N SER A 201 -30.81 -21.22 15.20
CA SER A 201 -31.52 -21.58 13.98
C SER A 201 -30.80 -22.63 13.12
N ALA A 202 -29.51 -22.89 13.36
CA ALA A 202 -28.65 -23.68 12.49
C ALA A 202 -28.92 -25.19 12.61
N ASP A 203 -29.22 -25.84 11.48
CA ASP A 203 -29.08 -27.31 11.36
C ASP A 203 -27.67 -27.67 10.86
N PHE A 204 -27.13 -26.78 10.00
CA PHE A 204 -25.75 -26.77 9.54
C PHE A 204 -25.17 -25.37 9.78
N LEU A 205 -23.98 -25.28 10.34
CA LEU A 205 -23.23 -24.04 10.52
C LEU A 205 -21.96 -24.08 9.68
N THR A 206 -21.65 -23.02 8.95
CA THR A 206 -20.37 -22.86 8.25
C THR A 206 -19.78 -21.46 8.44
N ILE A 207 -18.45 -21.37 8.50
CA ILE A 207 -17.71 -20.12 8.67
C ILE A 207 -16.93 -19.81 7.38
N HIS A 208 -17.04 -18.58 6.91
CA HIS A 208 -16.33 -18.02 5.75
C HIS A 208 -15.75 -16.62 6.05
N THR A 209 -15.12 -16.48 7.22
CA THR A 209 -14.44 -15.26 7.67
C THR A 209 -12.92 -15.41 7.60
N PRO A 210 -12.16 -14.30 7.47
CA PRO A 210 -10.71 -14.32 7.70
C PRO A 210 -10.41 -14.61 9.18
N LEU A 211 -9.20 -15.10 9.46
CA LEU A 211 -8.71 -15.25 10.83
C LEU A 211 -8.07 -13.93 11.29
N ILE A 212 -8.76 -13.23 12.19
CA ILE A 212 -8.33 -11.97 12.81
C ILE A 212 -8.61 -12.04 14.32
N ALA A 213 -8.19 -11.04 15.08
CA ALA A 213 -8.37 -11.04 16.54
C ALA A 213 -9.83 -11.23 16.97
N SER A 214 -10.80 -10.69 16.22
CA SER A 214 -12.23 -10.80 16.51
C SER A 214 -12.87 -12.12 16.06
N THR A 215 -12.22 -12.92 15.21
CA THR A 215 -12.77 -14.20 14.70
C THR A 215 -12.02 -15.43 15.21
N ARG A 216 -10.86 -15.23 15.85
CA ARG A 216 -10.11 -16.30 16.51
C ARG A 216 -10.90 -16.84 17.69
N GLY A 217 -11.14 -18.15 17.70
CA GLY A 217 -11.89 -18.85 18.74
C GLY A 217 -13.33 -18.37 18.88
N MET A 218 -13.90 -17.76 17.82
CA MET A 218 -15.23 -17.14 17.92
C MET A 218 -16.36 -18.15 18.15
N ILE A 219 -16.15 -19.42 17.78
CA ILE A 219 -17.04 -20.52 18.13
C ILE A 219 -16.33 -21.42 19.13
N ALA A 220 -16.59 -21.17 20.42
CA ALA A 220 -16.06 -21.95 21.53
C ALA A 220 -17.18 -22.72 22.24
N GLU A 221 -16.94 -23.19 23.46
CA GLU A 221 -17.89 -24.01 24.22
C GLU A 221 -19.28 -23.35 24.37
N ALA A 222 -19.31 -22.05 24.68
CA ALA A 222 -20.55 -21.31 24.89
C ALA A 222 -21.39 -21.17 23.61
N GLU A 223 -20.76 -20.95 22.47
CA GLU A 223 -21.43 -20.84 21.17
C GLU A 223 -21.87 -22.21 20.66
N LEU A 224 -21.03 -23.24 20.83
CA LEU A 224 -21.37 -24.60 20.46
C LEU A 224 -22.58 -25.11 21.23
N ALA A 225 -22.73 -24.76 22.52
CA ALA A 225 -23.88 -25.13 23.33
C ALA A 225 -25.21 -24.46 22.90
N GLN A 226 -25.14 -23.36 22.15
CA GLN A 226 -26.32 -22.65 21.62
C GLN A 226 -26.85 -23.26 20.32
N LEU A 227 -26.08 -24.15 19.68
CA LEU A 227 -26.54 -24.88 18.51
C LEU A 227 -27.67 -25.85 18.88
N LYS A 228 -28.48 -26.20 17.88
CA LYS A 228 -29.49 -27.24 18.07
C LYS A 228 -28.81 -28.58 18.41
N PRO A 229 -29.39 -29.38 19.32
CA PRO A 229 -28.98 -30.77 19.47
C PRO A 229 -29.03 -31.50 18.12
N GLY A 230 -27.91 -32.08 17.72
CA GLY A 230 -27.76 -32.75 16.42
C GLY A 230 -27.41 -31.84 15.24
N ALA A 231 -27.06 -30.57 15.51
CA ALA A 231 -26.47 -29.69 14.51
C ALA A 231 -25.14 -30.26 13.97
N ARG A 232 -24.74 -29.75 12.81
CA ARG A 232 -23.49 -30.10 12.13
C ARG A 232 -22.71 -28.84 11.81
N VAL A 233 -21.40 -28.89 11.97
CA VAL A 233 -20.55 -27.70 11.75
C VAL A 233 -19.53 -27.96 10.64
N LEU A 234 -19.14 -26.89 9.95
CA LEU A 234 -18.19 -26.93 8.85
C LEU A 234 -17.16 -25.81 8.98
N ASN A 235 -15.89 -26.13 8.75
CA ASN A 235 -14.83 -25.14 8.60
C ASN A 235 -13.96 -25.44 7.38
N VAL A 236 -14.13 -24.64 6.34
CA VAL A 236 -13.34 -24.65 5.09
C VAL A 236 -12.70 -23.27 4.85
N ALA A 237 -12.61 -22.47 5.90
CA ALA A 237 -12.12 -21.10 5.81
C ALA A 237 -10.73 -20.95 6.41
N ARG A 238 -10.63 -20.95 7.74
CA ARG A 238 -9.35 -20.84 8.47
C ARG A 238 -9.39 -21.64 9.76
N GLY A 239 -8.29 -22.31 10.06
CA GLY A 239 -8.06 -22.95 11.36
C GLY A 239 -8.13 -21.93 12.50
N GLY A 240 -8.50 -22.38 13.69
CA GLY A 240 -8.62 -21.53 14.88
C GLY A 240 -9.83 -20.59 14.91
N THR A 241 -10.79 -20.71 13.98
CA THR A 241 -12.11 -20.02 14.09
C THR A 241 -13.06 -20.77 15.01
N PHE A 242 -12.97 -22.10 15.01
CA PHE A 242 -13.48 -22.96 16.07
C PHE A 242 -12.39 -23.22 17.10
N ASP A 243 -12.77 -23.25 18.37
CA ASP A 243 -11.97 -23.89 19.40
C ASP A 243 -12.01 -25.41 19.20
N GLU A 244 -10.86 -26.02 18.93
CA GLU A 244 -10.74 -27.45 18.61
C GLU A 244 -11.00 -28.34 19.82
N ASP A 245 -10.66 -27.89 21.03
CA ASP A 245 -10.95 -28.62 22.27
C ASP A 245 -12.46 -28.65 22.53
N ALA A 246 -13.11 -27.49 22.41
CA ALA A 246 -14.56 -27.37 22.58
C ALA A 246 -15.32 -28.15 21.50
N LEU A 247 -14.85 -28.11 20.26
CA LEU A 247 -15.44 -28.87 19.16
C LEU A 247 -15.35 -30.38 19.40
N LEU A 248 -14.19 -30.85 19.87
CA LEU A 248 -14.00 -32.27 20.22
C LEU A 248 -14.94 -32.70 21.35
N ALA A 249 -15.06 -31.88 22.40
CA ALA A 249 -15.96 -32.14 23.52
C ALA A 249 -17.44 -32.17 23.07
N ALA A 250 -17.86 -31.24 22.22
CA ALA A 250 -19.23 -31.17 21.68
C ALA A 250 -19.56 -32.36 20.77
N LEU A 251 -18.57 -32.88 20.04
CA LEU A 251 -18.72 -34.15 19.33
C LEU A 251 -18.85 -35.29 20.34
N GLN A 252 -17.89 -35.48 21.25
CA GLN A 252 -17.88 -36.58 22.21
C GLN A 252 -19.17 -36.68 23.04
N SER A 253 -19.71 -35.54 23.50
CA SER A 253 -20.96 -35.48 24.27
C SER A 253 -22.21 -35.88 23.48
N GLY A 254 -22.14 -35.89 22.14
CA GLY A 254 -23.30 -36.16 21.29
C GLY A 254 -24.10 -34.92 20.92
N HIS A 255 -23.75 -33.74 21.45
CA HIS A 255 -24.45 -32.49 21.14
C HIS A 255 -24.40 -32.17 19.64
N LEU A 256 -23.23 -32.34 19.00
CA LEU A 256 -23.08 -32.25 17.56
C LEU A 256 -23.20 -33.62 16.88
N SER A 257 -23.97 -33.69 15.80
CA SER A 257 -24.07 -34.92 14.98
C SER A 257 -22.86 -35.15 14.06
N GLY A 258 -22.06 -34.12 13.81
CA GLY A 258 -20.83 -34.22 13.03
C GLY A 258 -20.14 -32.88 12.81
N ALA A 259 -18.88 -32.96 12.40
CA ALA A 259 -18.08 -31.82 11.99
C ALA A 259 -17.38 -32.14 10.67
N ALA A 260 -17.31 -31.17 9.75
CA ALA A 260 -16.52 -31.30 8.53
C ALA A 260 -15.44 -30.22 8.48
N ILE A 261 -14.17 -30.62 8.59
CA ILE A 261 -13.05 -29.71 8.86
C ILE A 261 -11.97 -29.90 7.80
N ASP A 262 -11.68 -28.84 7.06
CA ASP A 262 -10.61 -28.82 6.05
C ASP A 262 -9.33 -28.14 6.57
N VAL A 263 -9.44 -27.35 7.63
CA VAL A 263 -8.37 -26.45 8.12
C VAL A 263 -8.22 -26.54 9.63
N PHE A 264 -6.99 -26.45 10.13
CA PHE A 264 -6.62 -26.65 11.53
C PHE A 264 -5.72 -25.52 12.04
N THR A 265 -5.64 -25.35 13.35
CA THR A 265 -4.82 -24.29 13.98
C THR A 265 -3.33 -24.48 13.72
N SER A 266 -2.88 -25.74 13.65
CA SER A 266 -1.55 -26.13 13.17
C SER A 266 -1.69 -27.11 12.01
N GLU A 267 -0.95 -26.89 10.94
CA GLU A 267 -1.00 -27.70 9.72
C GLU A 267 0.43 -28.05 9.27
N PRO A 268 0.87 -29.32 9.41
CA PRO A 268 0.16 -30.48 9.99
C PRO A 268 -0.08 -30.38 11.51
N PRO A 269 -1.16 -30.97 12.05
CA PRO A 269 -1.39 -31.01 13.49
C PRO A 269 -0.34 -31.83 14.26
N ASP A 270 -0.06 -31.40 15.49
CA ASP A 270 0.78 -32.20 16.40
C ASP A 270 0.06 -33.51 16.77
N PRO A 271 0.77 -34.65 16.87
CA PRO A 271 0.14 -35.97 17.08
C PRO A 271 -0.76 -36.07 18.32
N ASP A 272 -0.44 -35.36 19.40
CA ASP A 272 -1.17 -35.40 20.66
C ASP A 272 -2.23 -34.29 20.81
N SER A 273 -2.36 -33.42 19.81
CA SER A 273 -3.26 -32.26 19.80
C SER A 273 -4.74 -32.65 19.66
N SER A 274 -5.62 -31.70 20.00
CA SER A 274 -7.06 -31.86 19.80
C SER A 274 -7.45 -31.92 18.33
N ALA A 275 -6.73 -31.23 17.43
CA ALA A 275 -6.84 -31.44 15.99
C ALA A 275 -6.59 -32.90 15.57
N ALA A 276 -5.54 -33.55 16.09
CA ALA A 276 -5.29 -34.96 15.78
C ALA A 276 -6.41 -35.89 16.28
N ARG A 277 -6.98 -35.59 17.46
CA ARG A 277 -8.13 -36.34 18.00
C ARG A 277 -9.41 -36.08 17.22
N LEU A 278 -9.63 -34.85 16.73
CA LEU A 278 -10.73 -34.52 15.82
C LEU A 278 -10.60 -35.29 14.51
N ILE A 279 -9.40 -35.35 13.93
CA ILE A 279 -9.11 -36.13 12.70
C ILE A 279 -9.48 -37.61 12.87
N ALA A 280 -9.20 -38.18 14.04
CA ALA A 280 -9.51 -39.57 14.34
C ALA A 280 -10.99 -39.83 14.71
N HIS A 281 -11.79 -38.79 14.93
CA HIS A 281 -13.15 -38.95 15.47
C HIS A 281 -14.13 -39.48 14.40
N PRO A 282 -14.96 -40.50 14.70
CA PRO A 282 -15.80 -41.19 13.70
C PRO A 282 -17.00 -40.37 13.17
N ARG A 283 -17.21 -39.17 13.69
CA ARG A 283 -18.20 -38.19 13.20
C ARG A 283 -17.56 -36.96 12.55
N ALA A 284 -16.24 -36.98 12.38
CA ALA A 284 -15.50 -35.92 11.73
C ALA A 284 -15.18 -36.33 10.28
N VAL A 285 -15.59 -35.51 9.32
CA VAL A 285 -15.14 -35.62 7.93
C VAL A 285 -14.02 -34.62 7.74
N VAL A 286 -12.79 -35.10 7.59
CA VAL A 286 -11.61 -34.23 7.55
C VAL A 286 -10.88 -34.34 6.22
N THR A 287 -10.33 -33.22 5.77
CA THR A 287 -9.49 -33.13 4.57
C THR A 287 -8.28 -32.25 4.83
N PRO A 288 -7.13 -32.51 4.16
CA PRO A 288 -5.89 -31.79 4.41
C PRO A 288 -5.84 -30.47 3.60
N HIS A 289 -6.65 -29.49 3.97
CA HIS A 289 -6.69 -28.15 3.37
C HIS A 289 -6.85 -28.17 1.84
N LEU A 290 -7.88 -28.86 1.37
CA LEU A 290 -8.17 -29.09 -0.04
C LEU A 290 -9.09 -28.04 -0.67
N GLY A 291 -9.59 -27.05 0.08
CA GLY A 291 -10.56 -26.07 -0.41
C GLY A 291 -10.15 -25.32 -1.70
N ALA A 292 -8.85 -25.19 -1.97
CA ALA A 292 -8.33 -24.59 -3.22
C ALA A 292 -7.60 -25.59 -4.13
N SER A 293 -7.65 -26.89 -3.82
CA SER A 293 -6.88 -27.94 -4.49
C SER A 293 -7.61 -28.49 -5.71
N THR A 294 -7.95 -27.62 -6.67
CA THR A 294 -8.51 -27.98 -7.98
C THR A 294 -7.61 -27.49 -9.11
N VAL A 295 -7.72 -28.09 -10.30
CA VAL A 295 -6.93 -27.67 -11.47
C VAL A 295 -7.23 -26.22 -11.81
N GLU A 296 -8.52 -25.86 -11.84
CA GLU A 296 -9.01 -24.54 -12.20
C GLU A 296 -8.55 -23.47 -11.19
N ALA A 297 -8.61 -23.76 -9.88
CA ALA A 297 -8.17 -22.81 -8.88
C ALA A 297 -6.67 -22.58 -8.96
N GLN A 298 -5.88 -23.62 -9.21
CA GLN A 298 -4.42 -23.55 -9.37
C GLN A 298 -4.03 -22.72 -10.60
N GLU A 299 -4.75 -22.89 -11.70
CA GLU A 299 -4.56 -22.10 -12.93
C GLU A 299 -4.94 -20.64 -12.70
N ASN A 300 -6.13 -20.38 -12.15
CA ASN A 300 -6.64 -19.02 -11.93
C ASN A 300 -5.74 -18.21 -10.99
N VAL A 301 -5.33 -18.78 -9.85
CA VAL A 301 -4.46 -18.06 -8.90
C VAL A 301 -3.07 -17.82 -9.47
N SER A 302 -2.57 -18.75 -10.30
CA SER A 302 -1.26 -18.65 -10.94
C SER A 302 -1.26 -17.55 -12.00
N VAL A 303 -2.26 -17.51 -12.89
CA VAL A 303 -2.41 -16.47 -13.92
C VAL A 303 -2.53 -15.09 -13.26
N ASP A 304 -3.42 -14.95 -12.27
CA ASP A 304 -3.66 -13.65 -11.61
C ASP A 304 -2.40 -13.09 -10.93
N VAL A 305 -1.62 -13.90 -10.22
CA VAL A 305 -0.39 -13.39 -9.61
C VAL A 305 0.71 -13.11 -10.62
N CYS A 306 0.79 -13.89 -11.71
CA CYS A 306 1.78 -13.65 -12.76
C CYS A 306 1.51 -12.34 -13.50
N GLU A 307 0.24 -12.04 -13.81
CA GLU A 307 -0.14 -10.73 -14.37
C GLU A 307 0.24 -9.58 -13.44
N GLN A 308 -0.10 -9.71 -12.15
CA GLN A 308 0.23 -8.67 -11.17
C GLN A 308 1.75 -8.45 -11.03
N VAL A 309 2.55 -9.52 -11.00
CA VAL A 309 4.02 -9.38 -10.94
C VAL A 309 4.55 -8.67 -12.18
N LEU A 310 4.04 -9.03 -13.36
CA LEU A 310 4.43 -8.37 -14.61
C LEU A 310 4.10 -6.87 -14.58
N GLU A 311 2.88 -6.53 -14.18
CA GLU A 311 2.41 -5.14 -14.04
C GLU A 311 3.29 -4.36 -13.04
N ILE A 312 3.55 -4.92 -11.86
CA ILE A 312 4.35 -4.26 -10.79
C ILE A 312 5.79 -4.04 -11.24
N LEU A 313 6.41 -5.03 -11.88
CA LEU A 313 7.79 -4.88 -12.38
C LEU A 313 7.90 -3.89 -13.55
N GLN A 314 6.79 -3.60 -14.24
CA GLN A 314 6.68 -2.54 -15.24
C GLN A 314 6.34 -1.16 -14.64
N GLY A 315 6.13 -1.07 -13.33
CA GLY A 315 5.84 0.18 -12.62
C GLY A 315 4.36 0.48 -12.40
N SER A 316 3.46 -0.42 -12.77
CA SER A 316 2.03 -0.30 -12.47
C SER A 316 1.72 -0.59 -11.00
N LEU A 317 0.59 -0.09 -10.50
CA LEU A 317 0.13 -0.39 -9.14
C LEU A 317 -0.38 -1.84 -9.02
N PRO A 318 -0.21 -2.46 -7.84
CA PRO A 318 -0.75 -3.78 -7.57
C PRO A 318 -2.28 -3.77 -7.48
N ARG A 319 -2.94 -4.76 -8.10
CA ARG A 319 -4.41 -4.91 -8.05
C ARG A 319 -4.90 -5.50 -6.71
N SER A 320 -4.15 -6.45 -6.16
CA SER A 320 -4.47 -7.19 -4.94
C SER A 320 -3.29 -7.19 -3.97
N ALA A 321 -2.74 -6.01 -3.68
CA ALA A 321 -1.74 -5.89 -2.63
C ALA A 321 -2.36 -6.09 -1.25
N VAL A 322 -1.67 -6.86 -0.42
CA VAL A 322 -2.05 -7.12 0.98
C VAL A 322 -1.52 -6.02 1.90
N ASN A 323 -0.41 -5.38 1.53
CA ASN A 323 0.24 -4.32 2.29
C ASN A 323 0.22 -2.94 1.63
N ALA A 324 -0.62 -2.74 0.60
CA ALA A 324 -0.81 -1.45 -0.03
C ALA A 324 -2.31 -1.09 -0.08
N PRO A 325 -2.65 0.21 -0.05
CA PRO A 325 -4.03 0.66 -0.25
C PRO A 325 -4.51 0.28 -1.66
N LEU A 326 -5.80 -0.06 -1.78
CA LEU A 326 -6.43 -0.21 -3.09
C LEU A 326 -6.61 1.18 -3.73
N ILE A 327 -6.11 1.35 -4.95
CA ILE A 327 -6.31 2.55 -5.76
C ILE A 327 -6.93 2.12 -7.07
N LEU A 328 -8.03 2.78 -7.45
CA LEU A 328 -8.69 2.47 -8.71
C LEU A 328 -7.81 2.90 -9.89
N PRO A 329 -7.76 2.14 -11.00
CA PRO A 329 -6.94 2.50 -12.17
C PRO A 329 -7.21 3.92 -12.70
N GLU A 330 -8.47 4.33 -12.73
CA GLU A 330 -8.89 5.67 -13.16
C GLU A 330 -8.41 6.78 -12.21
N GLU A 331 -8.35 6.51 -10.91
CA GLU A 331 -7.79 7.45 -9.93
C GLU A 331 -6.27 7.55 -10.10
N TYR A 332 -5.58 6.41 -10.22
CA TYR A 332 -4.14 6.40 -10.38
C TYR A 332 -3.67 7.11 -11.64
N LYS A 333 -4.38 6.93 -12.75
CA LYS A 333 -4.07 7.61 -14.02
C LYS A 333 -4.05 9.14 -13.87
N LYS A 334 -4.91 9.70 -13.02
CA LYS A 334 -4.93 11.14 -12.72
C LYS A 334 -3.79 11.57 -11.79
N LEU A 335 -3.39 10.69 -10.87
CA LEU A 335 -2.31 10.95 -9.93
C LEU A 335 -0.91 10.78 -10.54
N GLN A 336 -0.75 9.89 -11.52
CA GLN A 336 0.56 9.45 -12.01
C GLN A 336 1.48 10.59 -12.47
N PRO A 337 1.03 11.61 -13.24
CA PRO A 337 1.88 12.75 -13.58
C PRO A 337 2.38 13.51 -12.35
N PHE A 338 1.51 13.65 -11.34
CA PHE A 338 1.80 14.35 -10.10
C PHE A 338 2.67 13.55 -9.13
N VAL A 339 2.69 12.21 -9.21
CA VAL A 339 3.64 11.37 -8.45
C VAL A 339 5.06 11.79 -8.79
N HIS A 340 5.38 11.92 -10.08
CA HIS A 340 6.70 12.35 -10.51
C HIS A 340 7.01 13.77 -10.05
N LEU A 341 6.08 14.71 -10.26
CA LEU A 341 6.23 16.10 -9.81
C LEU A 341 6.49 16.18 -8.30
N VAL A 342 5.71 15.51 -7.46
CA VAL A 342 5.81 15.61 -6.01
C VAL A 342 7.12 15.01 -5.48
N GLU A 343 7.61 13.95 -6.12
CA GLU A 343 8.97 13.42 -5.85
C GLU A 343 10.03 14.50 -6.12
N LYS A 344 9.92 15.22 -7.25
CA LYS A 344 10.82 16.32 -7.60
C LYS A 344 10.67 17.52 -6.66
N LEU A 345 9.46 17.86 -6.21
CA LEU A 345 9.23 18.90 -5.20
C LEU A 345 9.98 18.58 -3.89
N GLY A 346 9.87 17.34 -3.40
CA GLY A 346 10.58 16.90 -2.20
C GLY A 346 12.10 16.92 -2.38
N SER A 347 12.59 16.42 -3.51
CA SER A 347 14.03 16.39 -3.82
C SER A 347 14.62 17.80 -3.95
N LEU A 348 13.93 18.68 -4.68
CA LEU A 348 14.28 20.09 -4.82
C LEU A 348 14.28 20.79 -3.46
N TYR A 349 13.27 20.55 -2.63
CA TYR A 349 13.24 21.09 -1.27
C TYR A 349 14.48 20.71 -0.47
N THR A 350 14.81 19.42 -0.43
CA THR A 350 15.93 18.92 0.37
C THR A 350 17.26 19.47 -0.14
N GLN A 351 17.50 19.44 -1.46
CA GLN A 351 18.76 19.91 -2.02
C GLN A 351 18.92 21.43 -1.97
N HIS A 352 17.85 22.20 -2.23
CA HIS A 352 17.91 23.66 -2.28
C HIS A 352 17.87 24.29 -0.88
N TYR A 353 16.93 23.87 -0.03
CA TYR A 353 16.70 24.51 1.27
C TYR A 353 17.36 23.82 2.47
N ALA A 354 17.60 22.49 2.41
CA ALA A 354 18.18 21.76 3.54
C ALA A 354 19.71 21.63 3.46
N ALA A 355 20.31 21.72 2.26
CA ALA A 355 21.77 21.62 2.08
C ALA A 355 22.54 22.96 2.11
N SER A 356 21.86 24.11 2.24
CA SER A 356 22.52 25.42 2.29
C SER A 356 23.29 25.64 3.61
N PRO A 357 24.49 26.28 3.61
CA PRO A 357 25.24 26.58 4.83
C PRO A 357 24.45 27.51 5.75
N GLY A 358 24.04 27.03 6.93
CA GLY A 358 23.13 27.75 7.85
C GLY A 358 21.64 27.39 7.69
N GLY A 359 21.29 26.55 6.72
CA GLY A 359 19.98 25.96 6.57
C GLY A 359 19.68 25.07 7.77
N ALA A 360 18.78 25.52 8.64
CA ALA A 360 18.35 24.73 9.79
C ALA A 360 17.89 23.34 9.33
N MET A 361 18.62 22.32 9.79
CA MET A 361 18.29 20.89 9.74
C MET A 361 17.07 20.59 10.64
N GLY A 362 16.02 21.40 10.53
CA GLY A 362 15.01 21.55 11.58
C GLY A 362 13.56 21.62 11.12
N ARG A 363 13.27 21.62 9.81
CA ARG A 363 11.88 21.49 9.34
C ARG A 363 11.59 20.05 9.00
N ASN A 364 10.86 19.39 9.88
CA ASN A 364 10.35 18.05 9.70
C ASN A 364 8.82 18.04 9.51
N ALA A 365 8.19 19.21 9.44
CA ALA A 365 6.76 19.37 9.23
C ALA A 365 6.49 19.99 7.84
N PHE A 366 5.62 19.36 7.07
CA PHE A 366 5.26 19.76 5.72
C PHE A 366 3.75 19.82 5.57
N ASP A 367 3.25 20.76 4.76
CA ASP A 367 1.89 20.75 4.26
C ASP A 367 1.94 20.47 2.75
N LEU A 368 1.13 19.52 2.30
CA LEU A 368 0.97 19.18 0.89
C LEU A 368 -0.46 19.55 0.49
N ILE A 369 -0.57 20.64 -0.28
CA ILE A 369 -1.85 21.28 -0.61
C ILE A 369 -2.22 20.91 -2.05
N TYR A 370 -3.39 20.32 -2.22
CA TYR A 370 -3.98 19.95 -3.49
C TYR A 370 -5.05 20.96 -3.89
N GLN A 371 -4.97 21.45 -5.12
CA GLN A 371 -5.92 22.38 -5.73
C GLN A 371 -6.41 21.86 -7.08
N GLY A 372 -7.61 22.31 -7.48
CA GLY A 372 -8.23 21.91 -8.75
C GLY A 372 -8.75 20.47 -8.74
N GLU A 373 -8.61 19.75 -9.84
CA GLU A 373 -9.12 18.37 -9.96
C GLU A 373 -8.53 17.42 -8.91
N LEU A 374 -7.25 17.60 -8.54
CA LEU A 374 -6.60 16.82 -7.49
C LEU A 374 -7.27 16.96 -6.11
N ALA A 375 -7.88 18.11 -5.80
CA ALA A 375 -8.58 18.33 -4.53
C ALA A 375 -9.84 17.44 -4.39
N SER A 376 -10.31 16.85 -5.49
CA SER A 376 -11.47 15.95 -5.52
C SER A 376 -11.10 14.47 -5.38
N ILE A 377 -9.81 14.12 -5.45
CA ILE A 377 -9.34 12.73 -5.29
C ILE A 377 -9.20 12.45 -3.80
N ASN A 378 -9.82 11.37 -3.33
CA ASN A 378 -9.82 11.02 -1.90
C ASN A 378 -8.56 10.23 -1.49
N ASN A 379 -7.97 9.46 -2.40
CA ASN A 379 -6.82 8.61 -2.10
C ASN A 379 -5.53 9.18 -2.71
N THR A 380 -4.83 10.03 -1.97
CA THR A 380 -3.59 10.72 -2.39
C THR A 380 -2.31 10.04 -1.89
N LYS A 381 -2.41 8.82 -1.34
CA LYS A 381 -1.27 8.05 -0.83
C LYS A 381 -0.08 7.91 -1.81
N PRO A 382 -0.28 7.78 -3.14
CA PRO A 382 0.85 7.82 -4.09
C PRO A 382 1.65 9.12 -4.04
N LEU A 383 0.98 10.27 -3.86
CA LEU A 383 1.62 11.58 -3.78
C LEU A 383 2.36 11.75 -2.45
N PHE A 384 1.77 11.29 -1.34
CA PHE A 384 2.46 11.21 -0.05
C PHE A 384 3.74 10.39 -0.16
N ALA A 385 3.67 9.20 -0.76
CA ALA A 385 4.83 8.33 -0.92
C ALA A 385 5.92 8.96 -1.80
N ALA A 386 5.52 9.61 -2.89
CA ALA A 386 6.42 10.38 -3.74
C ALA A 386 7.14 11.50 -2.96
N LEU A 387 6.41 12.24 -2.11
CA LEU A 387 7.00 13.29 -1.30
C LEU A 387 8.06 12.75 -0.35
N ILE A 388 7.75 11.69 0.40
CA ILE A 388 8.69 11.09 1.35
C ILE A 388 9.93 10.55 0.63
N LYS A 389 9.74 9.89 -0.51
CA LYS A 389 10.84 9.45 -1.37
C LYS A 389 11.70 10.62 -1.84
N GLY A 390 11.08 11.69 -2.35
CA GLY A 390 11.77 12.90 -2.79
C GLY A 390 12.56 13.58 -1.67
N LEU A 391 11.98 13.71 -0.48
CA LEU A 391 12.62 14.33 0.67
C LEU A 391 13.86 13.56 1.15
N LEU A 392 13.82 12.22 1.12
CA LEU A 392 14.83 11.36 1.72
C LEU A 392 15.91 10.87 0.75
N SER A 393 15.60 10.76 -0.55
CA SER A 393 16.55 10.25 -1.55
C SER A 393 17.88 11.03 -1.60
N PRO A 394 17.90 12.38 -1.50
CA PRO A 394 19.15 13.13 -1.54
C PRO A 394 20.06 12.97 -0.32
N ILE A 395 19.51 12.51 0.82
CA ILE A 395 20.21 12.47 2.11
C ILE A 395 20.39 11.06 2.68
N SER A 396 19.82 10.05 2.02
CA SER A 396 19.95 8.65 2.42
C SER A 396 21.04 8.00 1.58
N SER A 397 21.93 7.22 2.21
CA SER A 397 22.76 6.28 1.45
C SER A 397 21.82 5.33 0.70
N MET A 398 21.97 5.22 -0.62
CA MET A 398 21.13 4.42 -1.53
C MET A 398 21.00 2.93 -1.17
N GLU A 399 21.65 2.46 -0.11
CA GLU A 399 21.61 1.09 0.36
C GLU A 399 20.38 0.84 1.25
N GLY A 400 19.32 0.30 0.63
CA GLY A 400 18.41 -0.64 1.31
C GLY A 400 16.98 -0.19 1.63
N LEU A 401 16.60 1.07 1.41
CA LEU A 401 15.21 1.53 1.65
C LEU A 401 14.53 1.94 0.34
N ASN A 402 13.81 0.99 -0.25
CA ASN A 402 12.92 1.25 -1.39
C ASN A 402 11.64 1.94 -0.87
N ILE A 403 11.61 3.27 -0.84
CA ILE A 403 10.45 4.03 -0.38
C ILE A 403 9.37 4.00 -1.47
N ASN A 404 8.18 3.50 -1.12
CA ASN A 404 7.02 3.47 -1.98
C ASN A 404 5.71 3.53 -1.17
N ILE A 405 4.58 3.29 -1.83
CA ILE A 405 3.25 3.41 -1.23
C ILE A 405 2.99 2.46 -0.04
N VAL A 406 3.76 1.38 0.06
CA VAL A 406 3.65 0.38 1.14
C VAL A 406 4.26 0.91 2.43
N ASN A 407 5.41 1.57 2.35
CA ASN A 407 6.25 1.87 3.53
C ASN A 407 6.42 3.35 3.84
N ALA A 408 5.98 4.25 2.95
CA ALA A 408 6.22 5.68 3.11
C ALA A 408 5.72 6.25 4.46
N GLU A 409 4.55 5.84 4.94
CA GLU A 409 4.01 6.31 6.23
C GLU A 409 4.87 5.85 7.42
N LEU A 410 5.32 4.60 7.38
CA LEU A 410 6.21 4.04 8.39
C LEU A 410 7.55 4.78 8.41
N VAL A 411 8.16 4.95 7.24
CA VAL A 411 9.43 5.65 7.06
C VAL A 411 9.31 7.10 7.51
N ALA A 412 8.23 7.80 7.15
CA ALA A 412 7.97 9.16 7.60
C ALA A 412 7.94 9.25 9.13
N ARG A 413 7.19 8.37 9.79
CA ARG A 413 7.09 8.32 11.26
C ARG A 413 8.43 8.02 11.93
N GLU A 414 9.19 7.05 11.44
CA GLU A 414 10.51 6.68 11.98
C GLU A 414 11.54 7.80 11.82
N ARG A 415 11.46 8.55 10.72
CA ARG A 415 12.30 9.74 10.46
C ARG A 415 11.76 11.02 11.10
N GLY A 416 10.62 10.94 11.82
CA GLY A 416 9.99 12.08 12.47
C GLY A 416 9.48 13.15 11.51
N ILE A 417 9.13 12.77 10.27
CA ILE A 417 8.54 13.63 9.24
C ILE A 417 7.03 13.65 9.40
N PHE A 418 6.46 14.84 9.57
CA PHE A 418 5.04 15.09 9.68
C PHE A 418 4.55 15.75 8.39
N VAL A 419 3.62 15.13 7.68
CA VAL A 419 2.99 15.73 6.50
C VAL A 419 1.50 15.92 6.79
N SER A 420 1.00 17.13 6.57
CA SER A 420 -0.43 17.44 6.58
C SER A 420 -0.90 17.58 5.13
N GLU A 421 -1.89 16.81 4.72
CA GLU A 421 -2.51 16.95 3.40
C GLU A 421 -3.73 17.88 3.49
N GLN A 422 -3.87 18.79 2.53
CA GLN A 422 -4.99 19.74 2.46
C GLN A 422 -5.63 19.70 1.07
N HIS A 423 -6.95 19.57 1.00
CA HIS A 423 -7.70 19.60 -0.25
C HIS A 423 -8.46 20.93 -0.34
N SER A 424 -7.92 21.87 -1.10
CA SER A 424 -8.58 23.16 -1.33
C SER A 424 -9.52 23.04 -2.52
N ARG A 425 -10.82 22.99 -2.24
CA ARG A 425 -11.91 22.92 -3.23
C ARG A 425 -12.51 24.29 -3.54
N ASP A 426 -11.88 25.37 -3.09
CA ASP A 426 -12.41 26.72 -3.25
C ASP A 426 -12.31 27.18 -4.72
N PRO A 427 -13.43 27.52 -5.39
CA PRO A 427 -13.43 28.01 -6.77
C PRO A 427 -12.82 29.42 -6.93
N SER A 428 -12.64 30.16 -5.84
CA SER A 428 -12.24 31.58 -5.88
C SER A 428 -10.73 31.82 -5.95
N ASP A 429 -9.92 30.80 -5.67
CA ASP A 429 -8.49 30.80 -5.99
C ASP A 429 -8.33 30.50 -7.48
N HIS A 430 -8.34 31.53 -8.32
CA HIS A 430 -8.05 31.42 -9.75
C HIS A 430 -6.61 30.92 -9.98
N SER A 431 -6.34 29.63 -9.78
CA SER A 431 -5.16 28.99 -10.36
C SER A 431 -5.39 28.93 -11.86
N SER A 432 -4.50 29.52 -12.65
CA SER A 432 -4.50 29.43 -14.12
C SER A 432 -4.33 28.00 -14.66
N TYR A 433 -4.31 27.00 -13.77
CA TYR A 433 -4.02 25.59 -14.02
C TYR A 433 -5.20 24.72 -13.55
N SER A 434 -5.46 23.61 -14.25
CA SER A 434 -6.50 22.64 -13.89
C SER A 434 -6.23 21.90 -12.59
N SER A 435 -4.95 21.77 -12.22
CA SER A 435 -4.50 21.17 -10.96
C SER A 435 -3.17 21.77 -10.55
N LEU A 436 -3.02 22.04 -9.26
CA LEU A 436 -1.79 22.57 -8.67
C LEU A 436 -1.49 21.81 -7.38
N VAL A 437 -0.22 21.49 -7.16
CA VAL A 437 0.28 20.92 -5.92
C VAL A 437 1.26 21.89 -5.30
N THR A 438 1.07 22.20 -4.01
CA THR A 438 1.96 23.09 -3.26
C THR A 438 2.53 22.37 -2.05
N LEU A 439 3.85 22.33 -1.96
CA LEU A 439 4.60 21.87 -0.80
C LEU A 439 5.00 23.08 0.04
N VAL A 440 4.64 23.08 1.33
CA VAL A 440 5.01 24.11 2.30
C VAL A 440 5.78 23.44 3.44
N ALA A 441 7.03 23.82 3.70
CA ALA A 441 7.73 23.34 4.89
C ALA A 441 7.46 24.28 6.08
N ARG A 442 6.82 23.76 7.12
CA ARG A 442 6.52 24.50 8.35
C ARG A 442 7.74 24.56 9.29
N PRO A 443 7.93 25.67 10.02
CA PRO A 443 8.91 25.73 11.09
C PRO A 443 8.61 24.68 12.17
N PRO A 444 9.64 24.12 12.85
CA PRO A 444 9.43 23.18 13.95
C PRO A 444 8.59 23.84 15.04
N SER A 445 7.56 23.15 15.53
CA SER A 445 6.80 23.62 16.68
C SER A 445 7.72 23.67 17.89
N ARG A 446 8.00 24.87 18.44
CA ARG A 446 8.62 24.98 19.76
C ARG A 446 7.62 24.50 20.81
N ALA A 447 7.62 23.20 21.10
CA ALA A 447 7.06 22.70 22.34
C ALA A 447 8.04 23.06 23.47
N SER A 448 7.92 24.26 24.02
CA SER A 448 8.36 24.51 25.39
C SER A 448 7.13 24.80 26.23
N SER A 449 6.89 23.92 27.20
CA SER A 449 6.00 24.11 28.32
C SER A 449 6.31 25.42 29.06
N ARG A 450 5.58 26.50 28.71
CA ARG A 450 5.27 27.60 29.61
C ARG A 450 3.85 28.06 29.30
N ALA A 451 3.05 28.16 30.36
CA ALA A 451 1.62 28.43 30.36
C ALA A 451 1.22 29.68 29.53
N PRO A 452 -0.03 29.75 29.03
CA PRO A 452 -0.49 30.86 28.22
C PRO A 452 -0.63 32.11 29.10
N ALA A 453 0.12 33.17 28.76
CA ALA A 453 -0.24 34.51 29.20
C ALA A 453 -1.26 35.07 28.20
N SER A 454 -2.51 35.12 28.66
CA SER A 454 -3.62 36.01 28.30
C SER A 454 -3.75 36.54 26.86
N ASP A 455 -4.91 36.19 26.29
CA ASP A 455 -5.74 36.99 25.37
C ASP A 455 -5.01 37.83 24.31
N ASP A 456 -4.76 37.20 23.15
CA ASP A 456 -4.91 37.92 21.90
C ASP A 456 -5.62 37.03 20.86
N LYS A 457 -6.86 37.40 20.54
CA LYS A 457 -7.60 36.87 19.39
C LYS A 457 -7.06 37.57 18.15
N SER A 458 -5.91 37.13 17.66
CA SER A 458 -5.41 37.51 16.34
C SER A 458 -5.13 36.25 15.50
N THR A 459 -6.18 35.74 14.87
CA THR A 459 -6.05 34.91 13.66
C THR A 459 -5.53 35.79 12.53
N GLY A 460 -4.20 35.97 12.46
CA GLY A 460 -3.51 36.66 11.37
C GLY A 460 -2.36 35.80 10.82
N PRO A 461 -1.97 35.95 9.54
CA PRO A 461 -0.88 35.18 8.96
C PRO A 461 0.45 35.54 9.64
N VAL A 462 1.19 34.51 10.06
CA VAL A 462 2.56 34.62 10.56
C VAL A 462 3.44 35.31 9.50
N PRO A 463 4.32 36.28 9.86
CA PRO A 463 5.07 37.08 8.89
C PRO A 463 5.96 36.25 7.96
N ASP A 464 6.02 36.72 6.71
CA ASP A 464 6.29 36.01 5.45
C ASP A 464 7.76 35.71 5.10
N GLN A 465 8.73 36.15 5.91
CA GLN A 465 10.12 36.21 5.45
C GLN A 465 10.86 34.87 5.33
N HIS A 466 10.24 33.73 5.69
CA HIS A 466 10.90 32.41 5.69
C HIS A 466 9.97 31.25 5.27
N GLN A 467 8.93 31.50 4.46
CA GLN A 467 8.11 30.40 3.96
C GLN A 467 8.85 29.65 2.84
N ARG A 468 9.16 28.37 3.07
CA ARG A 468 9.80 27.48 2.09
C ARG A 468 8.69 26.79 1.33
N ILE A 469 8.28 27.39 0.22
CA ILE A 469 7.13 26.97 -0.59
C ILE A 469 7.63 26.56 -1.97
N ILE A 470 7.12 25.44 -2.48
CA ILE A 470 7.34 25.04 -3.86
C ILE A 470 5.99 24.62 -4.44
N SER A 471 5.58 25.21 -5.55
CA SER A 471 4.35 24.84 -6.24
C SER A 471 4.65 24.32 -7.63
N GLY A 472 3.85 23.37 -8.10
CA GLY A 472 3.97 22.84 -9.44
C GLY A 472 2.67 22.28 -10.00
N THR A 473 2.65 22.12 -11.31
CA THR A 473 1.54 21.57 -12.10
C THR A 473 2.08 20.57 -13.13
N CYS A 474 1.20 19.84 -13.79
CA CYS A 474 1.56 18.95 -14.90
C CYS A 474 0.84 19.39 -16.18
N SER A 475 1.57 19.45 -17.29
CA SER A 475 1.00 19.61 -18.63
C SER A 475 1.16 18.29 -19.39
N GLY A 476 0.07 17.50 -19.45
CA GLY A 476 0.20 16.07 -19.77
C GLY A 476 1.07 15.37 -18.73
N ASP A 477 2.09 14.64 -19.20
CA ASP A 477 3.05 13.95 -18.32
C ASP A 477 4.27 14.79 -17.95
N ARG A 478 4.33 16.07 -18.36
CA ARG A 478 5.46 16.96 -18.11
C ARG A 478 5.29 17.74 -16.81
N PRO A 479 6.15 17.57 -15.80
CA PRO A 479 6.11 18.35 -14.57
C PRO A 479 6.63 19.77 -14.80
N LEU A 480 5.97 20.77 -14.21
CA LEU A 480 6.39 22.17 -14.24
C LEU A 480 6.35 22.76 -12.84
N ILE A 481 7.45 23.38 -12.42
CA ILE A 481 7.49 24.21 -11.21
C ILE A 481 6.96 25.60 -11.58
N THR A 482 5.93 26.03 -10.86
CA THR A 482 5.26 27.33 -11.06
C THR A 482 5.65 28.36 -9.99
N ARG A 483 6.25 27.91 -8.88
CA ARG A 483 6.70 28.76 -7.78
C ARG A 483 7.84 28.13 -7.01
N LEU A 484 8.86 28.93 -6.69
CA LEU A 484 9.93 28.59 -5.76
C LEU A 484 10.13 29.72 -4.75
N GLY A 485 9.79 29.48 -3.49
CA GLY A 485 9.81 30.49 -2.43
C GLY A 485 8.88 31.67 -2.73
N ARG A 486 9.47 32.86 -2.85
CA ARG A 486 8.79 34.11 -3.20
C ARG A 486 8.71 34.39 -4.69
N PHE A 487 9.34 33.57 -5.54
CA PHE A 487 9.47 33.81 -6.97
C PHE A 487 8.44 33.02 -7.79
N GLU A 488 7.83 33.68 -8.78
CA GLU A 488 6.98 33.03 -9.78
C GLU A 488 7.87 32.49 -10.91
N ALA A 489 8.04 31.17 -10.93
CA ALA A 489 8.97 30.49 -11.82
C ALA A 489 8.20 29.64 -12.83
N SER A 490 8.81 29.30 -13.95
CA SER A 490 8.26 28.33 -14.91
C SER A 490 9.41 27.52 -15.51
N PHE A 491 9.60 26.31 -15.01
CA PHE A 491 10.66 25.40 -15.50
C PHE A 491 10.33 23.94 -15.23
N GLU A 492 10.89 23.04 -16.03
CA GLU A 492 10.81 21.59 -15.83
C GLU A 492 11.88 21.16 -14.79
N PRO A 493 11.51 20.48 -13.69
CA PRO A 493 12.43 20.04 -12.65
C PRO A 493 13.19 18.77 -13.06
N GLU A 494 13.96 18.82 -14.15
CA GLU A 494 14.74 17.69 -14.68
C GLU A 494 16.22 18.02 -14.85
N GLY A 495 17.06 17.00 -14.63
CA GLY A 495 18.51 17.10 -14.85
C GLY A 495 19.22 17.91 -13.77
N THR A 496 20.33 18.53 -14.14
CA THR A 496 21.07 19.40 -13.22
C THR A 496 20.63 20.85 -13.41
N LEU A 497 20.21 21.48 -12.31
CA LEU A 497 19.79 22.88 -12.28
C LEU A 497 20.72 23.70 -11.39
N LEU A 498 21.15 24.86 -11.89
CA LEU A 498 21.77 25.90 -11.09
C LEU A 498 20.74 26.97 -10.77
N ILE A 499 20.49 27.19 -9.48
CA ILE A 499 19.53 28.15 -8.95
C ILE A 499 20.30 29.26 -8.26
N CYS A 500 20.17 30.48 -8.76
CA CYS A 500 20.82 31.67 -8.23
C CYS A 500 19.79 32.71 -7.79
N GLU A 501 19.81 33.11 -6.53
CA GLU A 501 19.09 34.30 -6.07
C GLU A 501 20.00 35.52 -6.28
N ASN A 502 19.48 36.58 -6.88
CA ASN A 502 20.27 37.77 -7.21
C ASN A 502 19.43 39.04 -7.15
N TYR A 503 20.09 40.20 -7.10
CA TYR A 503 19.44 41.47 -7.39
C TYR A 503 19.32 41.65 -8.90
N ASP A 504 18.15 42.08 -9.36
CA ASP A 504 17.92 42.47 -10.74
C ASP A 504 18.68 43.77 -11.05
N SER A 505 19.75 43.63 -11.82
CA SER A 505 20.59 44.75 -12.22
C SER A 505 21.29 44.44 -13.55
N PRO A 506 21.62 45.47 -14.36
CA PRO A 506 22.24 45.26 -15.66
C PRO A 506 23.50 44.40 -15.60
N GLY A 507 23.61 43.41 -16.49
CA GLY A 507 24.80 42.58 -16.67
C GLY A 507 24.88 41.31 -15.82
N LYS A 508 23.94 41.07 -14.89
CA LYS A 508 24.00 39.90 -13.98
C LYS A 508 23.96 38.55 -14.68
N ILE A 509 23.07 38.41 -15.65
CA ILE A 509 23.00 37.20 -16.50
C ILE A 509 24.35 36.94 -17.20
N GLY A 510 25.01 37.99 -17.69
CA GLY A 510 26.30 37.88 -18.37
C GLY A 510 27.42 37.41 -17.44
N VAL A 511 27.42 37.85 -16.18
CA VAL A 511 28.39 37.40 -15.16
C VAL A 511 28.26 35.89 -14.92
N VAL A 512 27.04 35.41 -14.68
CA VAL A 512 26.79 33.97 -14.44
C VAL A 512 27.18 33.15 -15.68
N GLY A 513 26.76 33.58 -16.87
CA GLY A 513 27.10 32.91 -18.12
C GLY A 513 28.60 32.84 -18.39
N ASN A 514 29.35 33.90 -18.08
CA ASN A 514 30.80 33.93 -18.26
C ASN A 514 31.52 32.97 -17.29
N ILE A 515 31.12 32.94 -16.02
CA ILE A 515 31.69 32.02 -15.02
C ILE A 515 31.45 30.57 -15.43
N LEU A 516 30.22 30.22 -15.84
CA LEU A 516 29.91 28.87 -16.32
C LEU A 516 30.65 28.52 -17.62
N GLY A 517 30.76 29.47 -18.54
CA GLY A 517 31.48 29.31 -19.80
C GLY A 517 32.98 29.07 -19.62
N GLN A 518 33.61 29.73 -18.65
CA GLN A 518 35.02 29.51 -18.29
C GLN A 518 35.27 28.09 -17.78
N GLU A 519 34.28 27.50 -17.11
CA GLU A 519 34.30 26.11 -16.64
C GLU A 519 33.83 25.10 -17.71
N GLY A 520 33.51 25.57 -18.91
CA GLY A 520 33.05 24.72 -20.02
C GLY A 520 31.69 24.07 -19.78
N VAL A 521 30.82 24.69 -18.97
CA VAL A 521 29.47 24.22 -18.67
C VAL A 521 28.48 24.80 -19.67
N ASN A 522 27.70 23.95 -20.34
CA ASN A 522 26.66 24.41 -21.25
C ASN A 522 25.35 24.71 -20.50
N ILE A 523 24.64 25.73 -20.96
CA ILE A 523 23.30 26.10 -20.47
C ILE A 523 22.28 25.64 -21.51
N ASN A 524 21.47 24.64 -21.15
CA ASN A 524 20.43 24.05 -22.00
C ASN A 524 19.15 24.90 -22.01
N PHE A 525 18.80 25.49 -20.87
CA PHE A 525 17.73 26.47 -20.75
C PHE A 525 18.05 27.45 -19.63
N MET A 526 17.43 28.63 -19.68
CA MET A 526 17.51 29.62 -18.62
C MET A 526 16.13 30.26 -18.43
N ALA A 527 15.71 30.37 -17.18
CA ALA A 527 14.52 31.10 -16.76
C ALA A 527 14.91 32.15 -15.72
N VAL A 528 14.30 33.33 -15.80
CA VAL A 528 14.44 34.39 -14.80
C VAL A 528 13.06 34.67 -14.23
N ALA A 529 12.95 34.58 -12.92
CA ALA A 529 11.69 34.67 -12.20
C ALA A 529 11.70 35.90 -11.27
N PRO A 530 10.77 36.86 -11.46
CA PRO A 530 10.63 37.97 -10.54
C PRO A 530 9.96 37.53 -9.24
N VAL A 531 10.03 38.39 -8.21
CA VAL A 531 9.22 38.22 -6.98
C VAL A 531 7.73 38.25 -7.33
N SER A 532 6.94 37.38 -6.72
CA SER A 532 5.49 37.28 -6.97
C SER A 532 4.79 38.62 -6.72
N PRO A 533 3.97 39.12 -7.66
CA PRO A 533 3.22 40.38 -7.50
C PRO A 533 2.29 40.36 -6.27
N LYS A 534 1.73 39.19 -5.91
CA LYS A 534 0.84 39.04 -4.75
C LYS A 534 1.56 39.30 -3.42
N LEU A 535 2.85 38.95 -3.34
CA LEU A 535 3.71 39.25 -2.19
C LEU A 535 4.20 40.71 -2.23
N ALA A 536 4.55 41.22 -3.41
CA ALA A 536 4.97 42.62 -3.58
C ALA A 536 3.87 43.61 -3.13
N ILE A 537 2.59 43.32 -3.40
CA ILE A 537 1.45 44.14 -2.97
C ILE A 537 1.27 44.14 -1.43
N ASN A 538 1.48 42.99 -0.77
CA ASN A 538 1.38 42.89 0.69
C ASN A 538 2.52 43.59 1.43
N GLU A 539 3.72 43.66 0.84
CA GLU A 539 4.80 44.50 1.35
C GLU A 539 4.47 45.99 1.17
N SER A 540 3.92 46.37 0.01
CA SER A 540 3.49 47.76 -0.29
C SER A 540 2.38 48.27 0.65
N LEU A 541 1.43 47.41 1.04
CA LEU A 541 0.35 47.79 1.96
C LEU A 541 0.84 48.00 3.40
N LYS A 542 1.93 47.35 3.82
CA LYS A 542 2.58 47.60 5.12
C LYS A 542 3.30 48.95 5.17
N GLU A 543 3.62 49.56 4.02
CA GLU A 543 4.26 50.89 3.95
C GLU A 543 3.32 52.05 4.31
N SER A 544 1.99 51.83 4.30
CA SER A 544 0.99 52.89 4.54
C SER A 544 0.67 53.22 6.01
N LEU A 545 1.40 52.63 6.97
CA LEU A 545 1.29 52.98 8.39
C LEU A 545 2.53 53.80 8.80
N PRO A 546 2.36 55.04 9.31
CA PRO A 546 3.51 55.91 9.60
C PRO A 546 4.23 55.42 10.86
N THR A 547 5.50 55.04 10.72
CA THR A 547 6.42 54.87 11.86
C THR A 547 7.49 55.95 11.80
N ASP A 548 7.48 56.84 12.79
CA ASP A 548 8.51 57.85 13.01
C ASP A 548 9.88 57.20 13.27
N GLY A 549 10.90 57.70 12.58
CA GLY A 549 12.26 57.73 13.09
C GLY A 549 13.29 56.80 12.42
N SER A 550 14.38 57.44 11.97
CA SER A 550 15.71 56.93 11.61
C SER A 550 15.99 56.58 10.13
N SER A 551 16.76 57.47 9.51
CA SER A 551 17.18 57.51 8.11
C SER A 551 18.22 56.44 7.69
N GLN A 552 18.37 55.36 8.47
CA GLN A 552 19.30 54.25 8.17
C GLN A 552 18.59 52.93 7.83
N GLU A 553 17.27 52.80 8.02
CA GLU A 553 16.52 51.61 7.61
C GLU A 553 16.03 51.64 6.15
N HIS A 554 16.01 52.80 5.50
CA HIS A 554 15.47 52.95 4.14
C HIS A 554 16.33 52.31 3.04
N THR A 555 17.63 52.12 3.25
CA THR A 555 18.55 51.55 2.24
C THR A 555 18.51 50.03 2.15
N ALA A 556 18.24 49.31 3.24
CA ALA A 556 18.08 47.86 3.23
C ALA A 556 16.67 47.41 2.76
N LYS A 557 15.64 48.26 2.98
CA LYS A 557 14.24 47.92 2.69
C LYS A 557 13.81 48.16 1.23
N SER A 558 14.47 49.05 0.50
CA SER A 558 14.28 49.24 -0.96
C SER A 558 14.89 48.11 -1.82
N GLN A 559 15.68 47.21 -1.21
CA GLN A 559 16.38 46.13 -1.94
C GLN A 559 15.52 44.87 -2.15
N SER A 560 14.47 44.62 -1.35
CA SER A 560 13.65 43.40 -1.45
C SER A 560 12.82 43.33 -2.74
N LEU A 561 12.41 44.48 -3.27
CA LEU A 561 11.61 44.60 -4.50
C LEU A 561 12.43 44.41 -5.77
N ASN A 562 13.76 44.41 -5.68
CA ASN A 562 14.65 44.32 -6.83
C ASN A 562 15.41 42.99 -6.87
N GLU A 563 14.81 41.93 -6.33
CA GLU A 563 15.37 40.58 -6.37
C GLU A 563 14.76 39.76 -7.51
N ALA A 564 15.57 38.85 -8.05
CA ALA A 564 15.19 37.90 -9.08
C ALA A 564 15.81 36.54 -8.77
N LEU A 565 15.23 35.51 -9.37
CA LEU A 565 15.73 34.14 -9.32
C LEU A 565 16.13 33.71 -10.73
N MET A 566 17.40 33.41 -10.94
CA MET A 566 17.90 32.79 -12.16
C MET A 566 17.95 31.28 -12.00
N ILE A 567 17.30 30.55 -12.91
CA ILE A 567 17.29 29.08 -12.95
C ILE A 567 17.89 28.66 -14.29
N LEU A 568 18.98 27.90 -14.24
CA LEU A 568 19.70 27.44 -15.42
C LEU A 568 19.74 25.92 -15.45
N GLY A 569 19.22 25.30 -16.50
CA GLY A 569 19.47 23.88 -16.76
C GLY A 569 20.83 23.71 -17.41
N ILE A 570 21.69 22.88 -16.82
CA ILE A 570 23.08 22.72 -17.24
C ILE A 570 23.40 21.27 -17.62
N ASP A 571 24.38 21.09 -18.51
CA ASP A 571 24.71 19.77 -19.08
C ASP A 571 25.47 18.84 -18.13
N ARG A 572 26.01 19.37 -17.02
CA ARG A 572 26.79 18.61 -16.04
C ARG A 572 26.73 19.24 -14.65
N GLY A 573 27.10 18.45 -13.64
CA GLY A 573 27.29 18.92 -12.26
C GLY A 573 28.35 20.02 -12.18
N VAL A 574 28.07 21.03 -11.34
CA VAL A 574 28.98 22.17 -11.11
C VAL A 574 29.73 21.96 -9.79
N PRO A 575 31.07 22.00 -9.78
CA PRO A 575 31.85 21.88 -8.56
C PRO A 575 31.51 22.98 -7.53
N ALA A 576 31.63 22.65 -6.25
CA ALA A 576 31.32 23.59 -5.15
C ALA A 576 32.12 24.91 -5.19
N HIS A 577 33.31 24.91 -5.80
CA HIS A 577 34.09 26.14 -5.95
C HIS A 577 33.45 27.14 -6.93
N VAL A 578 32.72 26.66 -7.93
CA VAL A 578 32.05 27.50 -8.94
C VAL A 578 30.79 28.13 -8.35
N THR A 579 29.99 27.37 -7.58
CA THR A 579 28.85 27.94 -6.83
C THR A 579 29.32 28.93 -5.77
N ALA A 580 30.46 28.68 -5.12
CA ALA A 580 31.07 29.63 -4.21
C ALA A 580 31.64 30.88 -4.91
N ALA A 581 32.14 30.76 -6.14
CA ALA A 581 32.57 31.91 -6.94
C ALA A 581 31.36 32.78 -7.32
N LEU A 582 30.28 32.16 -7.78
CA LEU A 582 29.02 32.85 -8.08
C LEU A 582 28.47 33.59 -6.86
N ALA A 583 28.44 32.95 -5.68
CA ALA A 583 27.95 33.57 -4.45
C ALA A 583 28.83 34.73 -3.93
N LYS A 584 30.07 34.88 -4.43
CA LYS A 584 30.96 36.01 -4.08
C LYS A 584 30.78 37.21 -5.00
N GLU A 585 30.13 37.02 -6.15
CA GLU A 585 29.90 38.11 -7.09
C GLU A 585 28.91 39.12 -6.51
N SER A 586 29.22 40.40 -6.70
CA SER A 586 28.38 41.48 -6.20
C SER A 586 26.96 41.34 -6.74
N GLY A 587 25.96 41.29 -5.86
CA GLY A 587 24.55 41.19 -6.23
C GLY A 587 24.04 39.78 -6.56
N ILE A 588 24.84 38.72 -6.38
CA ILE A 588 24.33 37.34 -6.27
C ILE A 588 24.22 37.02 -4.77
N LEU A 589 23.02 36.71 -4.31
CA LEU A 589 22.69 36.44 -2.91
C LEU A 589 23.01 35.00 -2.52
N SER A 590 22.69 34.06 -3.42
CA SER A 590 23.00 32.65 -3.24
C SER A 590 23.10 31.94 -4.59
N ALA A 591 23.85 30.84 -4.64
CA ALA A 591 23.94 29.96 -5.79
C ALA A 591 23.98 28.50 -5.31
N CYS A 592 23.07 27.67 -5.83
CA CYS A 592 22.90 26.27 -5.45
C CYS A 592 22.75 25.41 -6.70
N ALA A 593 23.50 24.32 -6.78
CA ALA A 593 23.32 23.31 -7.83
C ALA A 593 22.53 22.13 -7.26
N VAL A 594 21.45 21.74 -7.93
CA VAL A 594 20.60 20.59 -7.58
C VAL A 594 20.56 19.62 -8.74
N THR A 595 20.44 18.32 -8.45
CA THR A 595 20.29 17.27 -9.46
C THR A 595 19.00 16.52 -9.21
N LEU A 596 18.09 16.56 -10.18
CA LEU A 596 16.71 16.13 -10.02
C LEU A 596 16.38 14.89 -10.83
#